data_AF-A0A2V5TE52-F1
#
_entry.id   AF-A0A2V5TE52-F1
#
_cell.length_a   1.000
_cell.length_b   1.000
_cell.length_c   1.000
_cell.angle_alpha   90.00
_cell.angle_beta   90.00
_cell.angle_gamma   90.00
#
_symmetry.space_group_name_H-M   'P 1'
#
loop_
_entity.id
_entity.type
_entity.pdbx_description
1 polymer ?
#
loop_
_entity_poly.entity_id
_entity_poly.type
_entity_poly.pdbx_seq_one_letter_code
_entity_poly.pdbx_strand_id
1 'polypeptide(L)'
;MIKCETELRCGSKGVAVSCAIPKTAIWKPPFSGSRAALESAVILSLLKQRRRRRLRARPFPKEWLKLVQHHVVFFRRLSGGDRAELLGHIQVFLAEKRFEGCGGFAITDEVRVTIAAQACLLLLHRETDYFPGLLTILVYPLTYMAEEKRQIGEHVWQEGTVGRLGETGRRMGSLVLAWGAVKHGAADPSDAKNVVLHEFAHQLDYENHAGDGVPA
;
A
#
# COMPACT_ATOMS: atom_id res chain seq x y z
N MET A 1 24.46 30.32 -16.54
CA MET A 1 25.87 30.37 -16.08
C MET A 1 25.88 30.91 -14.66
N ILE A 2 25.88 30.02 -13.67
CA ILE A 2 25.97 30.38 -12.25
C ILE A 2 27.37 29.96 -11.80
N LYS A 3 28.14 30.93 -11.31
CA LYS A 3 29.54 30.79 -10.89
C LYS A 3 29.63 29.92 -9.63
N CYS A 4 30.52 28.93 -9.67
CA CYS A 4 31.11 28.30 -8.49
C CYS A 4 32.11 29.29 -7.87
N GLU A 5 31.98 29.57 -6.58
CA GLU A 5 33.08 30.06 -5.77
C GLU A 5 33.43 29.02 -4.71
N THR A 6 34.70 28.65 -4.75
CA THR A 6 35.39 27.71 -3.89
C THR A 6 36.13 28.53 -2.84
N GLU A 7 35.83 28.34 -1.55
CA GLU A 7 36.77 28.72 -0.50
C GLU A 7 36.95 27.55 0.48
N LEU A 8 38.12 26.92 0.35
CA LEU A 8 38.77 26.14 1.39
C LEU A 8 39.25 27.08 2.49
N ARG A 9 38.94 26.79 3.76
CA ARG A 9 39.82 27.11 4.88
C ARG A 9 39.71 26.06 5.99
N CYS A 10 40.83 25.38 6.20
CA CYS A 10 41.17 24.55 7.35
C CYS A 10 41.39 25.44 8.58
N GLY A 11 40.89 25.04 9.75
CA GLY A 11 41.07 25.80 10.99
C GLY A 11 40.47 25.11 12.20
N SER A 12 41.30 24.32 12.86
CA SER A 12 41.10 23.76 14.20
C SER A 12 40.73 24.82 15.24
N LYS A 13 39.71 24.55 16.07
CA LYS A 13 39.64 24.83 17.51
C LYS A 13 38.30 24.38 18.06
N GLY A 14 38.35 23.42 18.99
CA GLY A 14 37.18 23.00 19.76
C GLY A 14 36.67 24.14 20.63
N VAL A 15 35.36 24.37 20.58
CA VAL A 15 34.62 25.16 21.55
C VAL A 15 33.48 24.28 22.04
N ALA A 16 33.60 23.82 23.29
CA ALA A 16 32.50 23.16 24.00
C ALA A 16 31.44 24.22 24.29
N VAL A 17 30.35 24.23 23.51
CA VAL A 17 29.17 25.04 23.81
C VAL A 17 28.35 24.26 24.84
N SER A 18 28.44 24.68 26.09
CA SER A 18 27.53 24.26 27.16
C SER A 18 26.13 24.79 26.82
N CYS A 19 25.27 23.90 26.31
CA CYS A 19 23.88 24.20 26.05
C CYS A 19 23.08 23.92 27.33
N ALA A 20 22.77 24.96 28.09
CA ALA A 20 21.86 24.88 29.22
C ALA A 20 20.44 24.58 28.70
N ILE A 21 19.95 23.36 28.95
CA ILE A 21 18.57 22.96 28.68
C ILE A 21 17.69 23.48 29.83
N PRO A 22 16.72 24.40 29.60
CA PRO A 22 15.76 24.75 30.63
C PRO A 22 14.84 23.55 30.92
N LYS A 23 14.99 22.96 32.09
CA LYS A 23 14.11 21.92 32.64
C LYS A 23 12.79 22.56 33.11
N THR A 24 11.89 22.94 32.20
CA THR A 24 10.44 23.09 32.43
C THR A 24 9.72 23.54 31.15
N ALA A 25 9.69 22.67 30.15
CA ALA A 25 8.67 22.75 29.11
C ALA A 25 7.82 21.49 29.20
N ILE A 26 6.73 21.54 29.97
CA ILE A 26 5.68 20.53 29.91
C ILE A 26 5.07 20.68 28.51
N TRP A 27 5.50 19.82 27.58
CA TRP A 27 4.89 19.68 26.28
C TRP A 27 3.45 19.16 26.48
N LYS A 28 2.47 20.07 26.37
CA LYS A 28 1.07 19.68 26.20
C LYS A 28 0.83 19.52 24.69
N PRO A 29 0.40 18.35 24.20
CA PRO A 29 0.05 18.19 22.79
C PRO A 29 -1.13 19.12 22.45
N PRO A 30 -1.10 19.84 21.31
CA PRO A 30 -2.20 20.68 20.88
C PRO A 30 -3.26 19.82 20.19
N PHE A 31 -3.95 18.97 20.94
CA PHE A 31 -5.12 18.26 20.42
C PHE A 31 -6.23 18.23 21.47
N SER A 32 -6.88 19.37 21.67
CA SER A 32 -8.28 19.36 22.07
C SER A 32 -9.11 19.07 20.82
N GLY A 33 -9.29 17.79 20.48
CA GLY A 33 -10.23 17.40 19.43
C GLY A 33 -11.63 17.91 19.81
N SER A 34 -12.15 18.90 19.09
CA SER A 34 -13.51 19.42 19.33
C SER A 34 -14.52 18.29 19.18
N ARG A 35 -15.54 18.22 20.05
CA ARG A 35 -16.61 17.20 19.98
C ARG A 35 -17.22 17.10 18.58
N ALA A 36 -17.35 18.21 17.88
CA ALA A 36 -17.85 18.27 16.50
C ALA A 36 -16.96 17.51 15.49
N ALA A 37 -15.63 17.49 15.68
CA ALA A 37 -14.72 16.76 14.81
C ALA A 37 -14.82 15.24 15.04
N LEU A 38 -14.99 14.82 16.29
CA LEU A 38 -15.22 13.42 16.64
C LEU A 38 -16.59 12.94 16.12
N GLU A 39 -17.65 13.73 16.28
CA GLU A 39 -18.98 13.44 15.75
C GLU A 39 -18.97 13.30 14.22
N SER A 40 -18.28 14.21 13.53
CA SER A 40 -18.11 14.16 12.07
C SER A 40 -17.36 12.90 11.62
N ALA A 41 -16.28 12.53 12.30
CA ALA A 41 -15.51 11.32 12.00
C ALA A 41 -16.33 10.03 12.21
N VAL A 42 -17.16 9.98 13.26
CA VAL A 42 -18.08 8.87 13.52
C VAL A 42 -19.13 8.75 12.43
N ILE A 43 -19.76 9.86 12.04
CA ILE A 43 -20.76 9.88 10.96
C ILE A 43 -20.14 9.38 9.64
N LEU A 44 -18.95 9.88 9.28
CA LEU A 44 -18.23 9.44 8.08
C LEU A 44 -17.89 7.95 8.12
N SER A 45 -17.44 7.44 9.27
CA SER A 45 -17.18 6.00 9.48
C SER A 45 -18.44 5.16 9.30
N LEU A 46 -19.58 5.58 9.88
CA LEU A 46 -20.86 4.88 9.73
C LEU A 46 -21.35 4.88 8.27
N LEU A 47 -21.21 6.00 7.56
CA LEU A 47 -21.56 6.08 6.13
C LEU A 47 -20.66 5.18 5.28
N LYS A 48 -19.35 5.16 5.54
CA LYS A 48 -18.37 4.28 4.91
C LYS A 48 -18.74 2.81 5.13
N GLN A 49 -19.02 2.41 6.37
CA GLN A 49 -19.44 1.04 6.69
C GLN A 49 -20.77 0.66 6.04
N ARG A 50 -21.75 1.57 6.00
CA ARG A 50 -23.03 1.36 5.28
C ARG A 50 -22.79 1.16 3.78
N ARG A 51 -21.95 1.98 3.14
CA ARG A 51 -21.57 1.82 1.73
C ARG A 51 -20.94 0.46 1.48
N ARG A 52 -19.98 0.04 2.31
CA ARG A 52 -19.32 -1.26 2.20
C ARG A 52 -20.28 -2.44 2.38
N ARG A 53 -21.18 -2.39 3.36
CA ARG A 53 -22.24 -3.39 3.54
C ARG A 53 -23.12 -3.52 2.29
N ARG A 54 -23.51 -2.38 1.67
CA ARG A 54 -24.27 -2.39 0.42
C ARG A 54 -23.48 -2.99 -0.74
N LEU A 55 -22.18 -2.70 -0.85
CA LEU A 55 -21.32 -3.26 -1.89
C LEU A 55 -21.21 -4.78 -1.77
N ARG A 56 -20.95 -5.29 -0.55
CA ARG A 56 -20.86 -6.75 -0.28
C ARG A 56 -22.15 -7.51 -0.52
N ALA A 57 -23.30 -6.84 -0.38
CA ALA A 57 -24.60 -7.45 -0.60
C ALA A 57 -25.01 -7.48 -2.09
N ARG A 58 -24.24 -6.84 -2.99
CA ARG A 58 -24.55 -6.87 -4.42
C ARG A 58 -24.24 -8.26 -5.00
N PRO A 59 -25.04 -8.74 -5.97
CA PRO A 59 -24.70 -9.93 -6.72
C PRO A 59 -23.30 -9.84 -7.33
N PHE A 60 -22.49 -10.87 -7.13
CA PHE A 60 -21.16 -10.93 -7.72
C PHE A 60 -21.25 -11.29 -9.21
N PRO A 61 -20.66 -10.51 -10.14
CA PRO A 61 -20.74 -10.79 -11.57
C PRO A 61 -20.19 -12.18 -11.92
N LYS A 62 -20.92 -12.93 -12.76
CA LYS A 62 -20.53 -14.30 -13.14
C LYS A 62 -19.19 -14.36 -13.86
N GLU A 63 -18.88 -13.37 -14.71
CA GLU A 63 -17.59 -13.31 -15.41
C GLU A 63 -16.43 -13.08 -14.45
N TRP A 64 -16.61 -12.23 -13.44
CA TRP A 64 -15.61 -12.05 -12.39
C TRP A 64 -15.42 -13.32 -11.58
N LEU A 65 -16.49 -14.07 -11.31
CA LEU A 65 -16.39 -15.31 -10.55
C LEU A 65 -15.53 -16.35 -11.29
N LYS A 66 -15.64 -16.43 -12.62
CA LYS A 66 -14.78 -17.29 -13.45
C LYS A 66 -13.31 -16.89 -13.31
N LEU A 67 -13.01 -15.59 -13.36
CA LEU A 67 -11.65 -15.07 -13.17
C LEU A 67 -11.09 -15.45 -11.79
N VAL A 68 -11.86 -15.26 -10.71
CA VAL A 68 -11.44 -15.65 -9.36
C VAL A 68 -11.17 -17.15 -9.28
N GLN A 69 -12.08 -17.99 -9.81
CA GLN A 69 -11.91 -19.44 -9.81
C GLN A 69 -10.70 -19.93 -10.63
N HIS A 70 -10.28 -19.15 -11.62
CA HIS A 70 -9.17 -19.46 -12.51
C HIS A 70 -7.82 -19.01 -11.91
N HIS A 71 -7.74 -17.78 -11.39
CA HIS A 71 -6.48 -17.17 -10.94
C HIS A 71 -6.22 -17.30 -9.43
N VAL A 72 -7.17 -17.83 -8.66
CA VAL A 72 -7.01 -18.08 -7.23
C VAL A 72 -7.21 -19.56 -6.93
N VAL A 73 -6.11 -20.33 -6.98
CA VAL A 73 -6.12 -21.80 -6.79
C VAL A 73 -6.80 -22.20 -5.47
N PHE A 74 -6.59 -21.43 -4.40
CA PHE A 74 -7.16 -21.71 -3.08
C PHE A 74 -8.68 -21.46 -3.01
N PHE A 75 -9.27 -20.72 -3.95
CA PHE A 75 -10.70 -20.39 -3.92
C PHE A 75 -11.59 -21.64 -3.87
N ARG A 76 -11.20 -22.70 -4.61
CA ARG A 76 -11.93 -23.96 -4.62
C ARG A 76 -11.82 -24.75 -3.32
N ARG A 77 -10.83 -24.44 -2.47
CA ARG A 77 -10.62 -25.08 -1.16
C ARG A 77 -11.30 -24.32 -0.02
N LEU A 78 -11.68 -23.06 -0.25
CA LEU A 78 -12.40 -22.25 0.73
C LEU A 78 -13.80 -22.80 1.00
N SER A 79 -14.27 -22.63 2.24
CA SER A 79 -15.63 -22.94 2.67
C SER A 79 -16.66 -22.06 1.94
N GLY A 80 -17.94 -22.41 1.99
CA GLY A 80 -19.00 -21.57 1.41
C GLY A 80 -19.06 -20.17 2.04
N GLY A 81 -18.81 -20.07 3.35
CA GLY A 81 -18.75 -18.80 4.08
C GLY A 81 -17.56 -17.95 3.64
N ASP A 82 -16.35 -18.52 3.66
CA ASP A 82 -15.11 -17.85 3.28
C ASP A 82 -15.15 -17.38 1.82
N ARG A 83 -15.77 -18.16 0.92
CA ARG A 83 -16.00 -17.73 -0.47
C ARG A 83 -16.88 -16.51 -0.53
N ALA A 84 -18.02 -16.51 0.18
CA ALA A 84 -18.92 -15.36 0.20
C ALA A 84 -18.25 -14.12 0.80
N GLU A 85 -17.46 -14.29 1.86
CA GLU A 85 -16.67 -13.24 2.48
C GLU A 85 -15.63 -12.66 1.51
N LEU A 86 -14.83 -13.51 0.86
CA LEU A 86 -13.85 -13.09 -0.14
C LEU A 86 -14.48 -12.30 -1.28
N LEU A 87 -15.58 -12.80 -1.85
CA LEU A 87 -16.28 -12.13 -2.95
C LEU A 87 -16.80 -10.75 -2.53
N GLY A 88 -17.31 -10.64 -1.31
CA GLY A 88 -17.69 -9.35 -0.72
C GLY A 88 -16.49 -8.41 -0.58
N HIS A 89 -15.35 -8.90 -0.09
CA HIS A 89 -14.15 -8.09 0.02
C HIS A 89 -13.66 -7.57 -1.34
N ILE A 90 -13.67 -8.42 -2.37
CA ILE A 90 -13.29 -8.04 -3.74
C ILE A 90 -14.17 -6.88 -4.23
N GLN A 91 -15.49 -6.94 -4.02
CA GLN A 91 -16.39 -5.86 -4.45
C GLN A 91 -16.08 -4.52 -3.77
N VAL A 92 -15.77 -4.54 -2.47
CA VAL A 92 -15.39 -3.33 -1.75
C VAL A 92 -14.05 -2.81 -2.22
N PHE A 93 -13.06 -3.69 -2.36
CA PHE A 93 -11.72 -3.34 -2.81
C PHE A 93 -11.74 -2.68 -4.19
N LEU A 94 -12.44 -3.28 -5.16
CA LEU A 94 -12.60 -2.72 -6.50
C LEU A 94 -13.34 -1.37 -6.53
N ALA A 95 -14.20 -1.11 -5.54
CA ALA A 95 -14.94 0.15 -5.44
C ALA A 95 -14.19 1.25 -4.66
N GLU A 96 -13.08 0.92 -4.01
CA GLU A 96 -12.30 1.84 -3.18
C GLU A 96 -10.88 2.06 -3.71
N LYS A 97 -10.32 1.11 -4.46
CA LYS A 97 -8.99 1.22 -5.05
C LYS A 97 -9.06 1.63 -6.52
N ARG A 98 -8.13 2.49 -6.92
CA ARG A 98 -7.93 2.89 -8.31
C ARG A 98 -6.91 1.97 -8.95
N PHE A 99 -7.12 1.62 -10.21
CA PHE A 99 -6.18 0.85 -11.00
C PHE A 99 -5.80 1.69 -12.22
N GLU A 100 -4.50 1.86 -12.43
CA GLU A 100 -3.97 2.64 -13.54
C GLU A 100 -2.95 1.80 -14.28
N GLY A 101 -3.12 1.71 -15.60
CA GLY A 101 -2.21 0.98 -16.46
C GLY A 101 -1.11 1.90 -16.93
N CYS A 102 0.15 1.48 -16.74
CA CYS A 102 1.32 2.26 -17.09
C CYS A 102 1.97 1.68 -18.35
N GLY A 103 2.69 2.54 -19.09
CA GLY A 103 3.37 2.12 -20.33
C GLY A 103 2.41 1.64 -21.43
N GLY A 104 1.21 2.23 -21.51
CA GLY A 104 0.18 1.85 -22.50
C GLY A 104 -0.58 0.56 -22.17
N PHE A 105 -0.38 -0.02 -20.99
CA PHE A 105 -1.08 -1.23 -20.58
C PHE A 105 -2.55 -0.93 -20.26
N ALA A 106 -3.47 -1.72 -20.84
CA ALA A 106 -4.90 -1.57 -20.60
C ALA A 106 -5.33 -2.34 -19.34
N ILE A 107 -6.04 -1.66 -18.43
CA ILE A 107 -6.61 -2.27 -17.23
C ILE A 107 -7.94 -2.94 -17.59
N THR A 108 -7.91 -4.27 -17.68
CA THR A 108 -9.11 -5.09 -17.92
C THR A 108 -9.75 -5.58 -16.61
N ASP A 109 -10.93 -6.19 -16.70
CA ASP A 109 -11.54 -6.88 -15.56
C ASP A 109 -10.67 -8.03 -15.06
N GLU A 110 -10.01 -8.76 -15.95
CA GLU A 110 -9.05 -9.81 -15.59
C GLU A 110 -7.97 -9.26 -14.66
N VAL A 111 -7.34 -8.13 -15.02
CA VAL A 111 -6.29 -7.50 -14.22
C VAL A 111 -6.80 -7.10 -12.83
N ARG A 112 -7.90 -6.33 -12.80
CA ARG A 112 -8.45 -5.78 -11.55
C ARG A 112 -8.92 -6.87 -10.60
N VAL A 113 -9.70 -7.81 -11.13
CA VAL A 113 -10.30 -8.89 -10.33
C VAL A 113 -9.23 -9.84 -9.83
N THR A 114 -8.21 -10.16 -10.63
CA THR A 114 -7.12 -11.07 -10.23
C THR A 114 -6.33 -10.49 -9.06
N ILE A 115 -5.88 -9.23 -9.19
CA ILE A 115 -5.13 -8.54 -8.13
C ILE A 115 -6.00 -8.39 -6.87
N ALA A 116 -7.24 -7.95 -7.02
CA ALA A 116 -8.16 -7.80 -5.89
C ALA A 116 -8.42 -9.13 -5.18
N ALA A 117 -8.61 -10.23 -5.92
CA ALA A 117 -8.88 -11.54 -5.33
C ALA A 117 -7.70 -12.07 -4.52
N GLN A 118 -6.47 -11.89 -5.03
CA GLN A 118 -5.26 -12.27 -4.29
C GLN A 118 -5.07 -11.41 -3.04
N ALA A 119 -5.17 -10.08 -3.16
CA ALA A 119 -5.04 -9.17 -2.02
C ALA A 119 -6.08 -9.43 -0.93
N CYS A 120 -7.33 -9.70 -1.33
CA CYS A 120 -8.43 -9.90 -0.39
C CYS A 120 -8.37 -11.24 0.36
N LEU A 121 -7.56 -12.21 -0.08
CA LEU A 121 -7.31 -13.42 0.72
C LEU A 121 -6.71 -13.08 2.08
N LEU A 122 -5.85 -12.05 2.14
CA LEU A 122 -5.21 -11.60 3.38
C LEU A 122 -6.18 -10.90 4.35
N LEU A 123 -7.40 -10.60 3.88
CA LEU A 123 -8.43 -9.90 4.65
C LEU A 123 -9.48 -10.85 5.26
N LEU A 124 -9.48 -12.13 4.90
CA LEU A 124 -10.42 -13.13 5.41
C LEU A 124 -10.32 -13.25 6.94
N HIS A 125 -11.48 -13.36 7.59
CA HIS A 125 -11.66 -13.51 9.04
C HIS A 125 -11.07 -12.36 9.87
N ARG A 126 -11.00 -11.15 9.29
CA ARG A 126 -10.44 -9.97 9.94
C ARG A 126 -11.39 -8.79 9.86
N GLU A 127 -11.38 -7.94 10.89
CA GLU A 127 -11.92 -6.59 10.76
C GLU A 127 -10.91 -5.75 9.99
N THR A 128 -11.26 -5.32 8.77
CA THR A 128 -10.30 -4.66 7.87
C THR A 128 -10.81 -3.30 7.38
N ASP A 129 -9.88 -2.38 7.17
CA ASP A 129 -10.15 -1.10 6.50
C ASP A 129 -9.70 -1.09 5.02
N TYR A 130 -9.45 -2.27 4.45
CA TYR A 130 -9.06 -2.47 3.05
C TYR A 130 -7.82 -1.68 2.65
N PHE A 131 -6.70 -1.84 3.35
CA PHE A 131 -5.45 -1.14 3.04
C PHE A 131 -5.60 0.40 2.99
N PRO A 132 -6.04 1.10 4.06
CA PRO A 132 -6.31 2.54 4.08
C PRO A 132 -5.17 3.42 3.53
N GLY A 133 -3.91 3.02 3.68
CA GLY A 133 -2.76 3.75 3.14
C GLY A 133 -2.60 3.65 1.62
N LEU A 134 -3.26 2.68 0.98
CA LEU A 134 -3.18 2.41 -0.45
C LEU A 134 -4.41 2.97 -1.18
N LEU A 135 -4.20 3.85 -2.15
CA LEU A 135 -5.26 4.46 -2.97
C LEU A 135 -5.23 3.95 -4.41
N THR A 136 -4.03 3.86 -5.00
CA THR A 136 -3.85 3.56 -6.43
C THR A 136 -2.91 2.38 -6.63
N ILE A 137 -3.27 1.48 -7.54
CA ILE A 137 -2.46 0.34 -7.96
C ILE A 137 -2.03 0.59 -9.40
N LEU A 138 -0.73 0.81 -9.60
CA LEU A 138 -0.10 1.05 -10.88
C LEU A 138 0.33 -0.28 -11.48
N VAL A 139 -0.17 -0.63 -12.67
CA VAL A 139 0.10 -1.94 -13.30
C VAL A 139 0.90 -1.76 -14.58
N TYR A 140 2.08 -2.37 -14.62
CA TYR A 140 2.95 -2.44 -15.79
C TYR A 140 2.84 -3.81 -16.48
N PRO A 141 3.04 -3.89 -17.82
CA PRO A 141 2.90 -5.14 -18.56
C PRO A 141 4.03 -6.14 -18.24
N LEU A 142 5.26 -5.65 -18.08
CA LEU A 142 6.47 -6.42 -17.79
C LEU A 142 7.13 -5.90 -16.50
N THR A 143 7.99 -6.72 -15.90
CA THR A 143 8.90 -6.28 -14.84
C THR A 143 9.69 -5.09 -15.37
N TYR A 144 9.53 -3.94 -14.74
CA TYR A 144 10.26 -2.74 -15.11
C TYR A 144 11.41 -2.52 -14.12
N MET A 145 12.52 -2.00 -14.63
CA MET A 145 13.57 -1.45 -13.78
C MET A 145 13.30 0.04 -13.68
N ALA A 146 12.88 0.53 -12.51
CA ALA A 146 12.89 1.97 -12.29
C ALA A 146 14.30 2.39 -11.87
N GLU A 147 14.78 3.48 -12.45
CA GLU A 147 15.92 4.19 -11.91
C GLU A 147 15.50 4.92 -10.64
N GLU A 148 16.18 4.63 -9.52
CA GLU A 148 16.00 5.40 -8.28
C GLU A 148 17.05 6.47 -8.24
N LYS A 149 16.63 7.69 -7.93
CA LYS A 149 17.52 8.69 -7.36
C LYS A 149 17.13 8.83 -5.89
N ARG A 150 17.81 8.07 -5.03
CA ARG A 150 17.64 8.20 -3.59
C ARG A 150 18.67 9.19 -3.05
N GLN A 151 18.19 10.26 -2.43
CA GLN A 151 19.05 11.19 -1.71
C GLN A 151 19.47 10.56 -0.37
N ILE A 152 20.76 10.25 -0.20
CA ILE A 152 21.31 9.63 1.03
C ILE A 152 22.05 10.66 1.90
N GLY A 153 22.08 11.92 1.48
CA GLY A 153 22.67 13.01 2.23
C GLY A 153 22.30 14.35 1.62
N GLU A 154 22.72 15.43 2.26
CA GLU A 154 22.34 16.81 1.87
C GLU A 154 22.64 17.12 0.39
N HIS A 155 23.65 16.44 -0.20
CA HIS A 155 24.02 16.59 -1.63
C HIS A 155 24.44 15.28 -2.33
N VAL A 156 24.12 14.11 -1.77
CA VAL A 156 24.55 12.80 -2.34
C VAL A 156 23.35 12.04 -2.86
N TRP A 157 23.35 11.77 -4.17
CA TRP A 157 22.37 10.96 -4.87
C TRP A 157 22.97 9.60 -5.18
N GLN A 158 22.33 8.52 -4.74
CA GLN A 158 22.62 7.19 -5.23
C GLN A 158 21.73 6.93 -6.43
N GLU A 159 22.37 6.72 -7.58
CA GLU A 159 21.74 6.24 -8.80
C GLU A 159 21.94 4.73 -8.85
N GLY A 160 20.85 3.98 -8.88
CA GLY A 160 20.86 2.53 -8.93
C GLY A 160 19.76 2.00 -9.85
N THR A 161 20.11 1.03 -10.69
CA THR A 161 19.17 0.24 -11.49
C THR A 161 18.69 -0.93 -10.62
N VAL A 162 17.46 -0.85 -10.12
CA VAL A 162 16.87 -1.92 -9.29
C VAL A 162 15.79 -2.63 -10.10
N GLY A 163 15.82 -3.96 -10.14
CA GLY A 163 14.73 -4.75 -10.73
C GLY A 163 13.53 -4.70 -9.80
N ARG A 164 12.45 -4.00 -10.20
CA ARG A 164 11.35 -3.70 -9.28
C ARG A 164 10.14 -4.56 -9.57
N LEU A 165 9.79 -5.40 -8.61
CA LEU A 165 8.61 -6.27 -8.65
C LEU A 165 7.41 -5.62 -7.92
N GLY A 166 7.68 -4.71 -6.99
CA GLY A 166 6.72 -3.82 -6.35
C GLY A 166 7.41 -2.73 -5.51
N GLU A 167 6.72 -1.60 -5.28
CA GLU A 167 7.13 -0.56 -4.33
C GLU A 167 5.88 0.11 -3.77
N THR A 168 5.89 0.42 -2.47
CA THR A 168 5.02 1.43 -1.89
C THR A 168 5.73 2.73 -1.60
N GLY A 169 5.41 3.74 -2.41
CA GLY A 169 5.78 5.12 -2.13
C GLY A 169 5.06 5.61 -0.88
N ARG A 170 5.75 5.62 0.26
CA ARG A 170 5.22 6.00 1.60
C ARG A 170 4.47 7.34 1.66
N ARG A 171 4.61 8.21 0.65
CA ARG A 171 3.95 9.52 0.56
C ARG A 171 2.79 9.59 -0.45
N MET A 172 2.67 8.65 -1.37
CA MET A 172 1.75 8.78 -2.52
C MET A 172 0.59 7.77 -2.51
N GLY A 173 0.55 6.86 -1.53
CA GLY A 173 -0.53 5.87 -1.42
C GLY A 173 -0.68 5.02 -2.68
N SER A 174 0.45 4.67 -3.31
CA SER A 174 0.47 3.92 -4.56
C SER A 174 1.28 2.64 -4.41
N LEU A 175 0.78 1.54 -4.99
CA LEU A 175 1.48 0.27 -5.11
C LEU A 175 1.75 -0.02 -6.59
N VAL A 176 2.98 -0.35 -6.94
CA VAL A 176 3.35 -0.74 -8.31
C VAL A 176 3.36 -2.26 -8.44
N LEU A 177 2.81 -2.80 -9.53
CA LEU A 177 2.81 -4.23 -9.82
C LEU A 177 3.15 -4.50 -11.29
N ALA A 178 3.87 -5.59 -11.55
CA ALA A 178 4.11 -6.10 -12.89
C ALA A 178 3.14 -7.25 -13.23
N TRP A 179 2.29 -7.08 -14.24
CA TRP A 179 1.25 -8.04 -14.62
C TRP A 179 1.81 -9.43 -14.98
N GLY A 180 2.96 -9.49 -15.65
CA GLY A 180 3.65 -10.77 -15.91
C GLY A 180 3.93 -11.56 -14.63
N ALA A 181 4.42 -10.89 -13.59
CA ALA A 181 4.69 -11.51 -12.29
C ALA A 181 3.40 -11.91 -11.56
N VAL A 182 2.34 -11.09 -11.65
CA VAL A 182 1.01 -11.40 -11.09
C VAL A 182 0.45 -12.70 -11.69
N LYS A 183 0.51 -12.87 -13.01
CA LYS A 183 0.03 -14.08 -13.69
C LYS A 183 0.84 -15.32 -13.30
N HIS A 184 2.17 -15.20 -13.21
CA HIS A 184 3.01 -16.32 -12.82
C HIS A 184 2.73 -16.75 -11.36
N GLY A 185 2.64 -15.80 -10.44
CA GLY A 185 2.30 -16.08 -9.04
C GLY A 185 0.87 -16.58 -8.81
N ALA A 186 -0.04 -16.33 -9.75
CA ALA A 186 -1.39 -16.92 -9.75
C ALA A 186 -1.40 -18.38 -10.19
N ALA A 187 -0.51 -18.76 -11.12
CA ALA A 187 -0.42 -20.10 -11.69
C ALA A 187 0.30 -21.10 -10.78
N ASP A 188 1.30 -20.65 -10.01
CA ASP A 188 2.07 -21.50 -9.10
C ASP A 188 2.03 -20.98 -7.64
N PRO A 189 1.19 -21.57 -6.77
CA PRO A 189 1.13 -21.22 -5.35
C PRO A 189 2.31 -21.75 -4.52
N SER A 190 3.14 -22.64 -5.07
CA SER A 190 4.23 -23.33 -4.35
C SER A 190 5.58 -22.63 -4.43
N ASP A 191 5.75 -21.70 -5.39
CA ASP A 191 7.04 -21.05 -5.67
C ASP A 191 7.39 -19.90 -4.70
N ALA A 192 6.60 -19.63 -3.65
CA ALA A 192 6.81 -18.50 -2.72
C ALA A 192 6.97 -17.11 -3.40
N LYS A 193 6.65 -17.01 -4.69
CA LYS A 193 6.81 -15.83 -5.56
C LYS A 193 5.49 -15.16 -5.93
N ASN A 194 4.44 -15.33 -5.12
CA ASN A 194 3.23 -14.54 -5.33
C ASN A 194 3.49 -13.09 -4.89
N VAL A 195 3.99 -12.30 -5.83
CA VAL A 195 4.35 -10.89 -5.62
C VAL A 195 3.18 -10.10 -5.06
N VAL A 196 1.95 -10.36 -5.51
CA VAL A 196 0.77 -9.66 -4.98
C VAL A 196 0.60 -9.95 -3.49
N LEU A 197 0.60 -11.22 -3.08
CA LEU A 197 0.49 -11.56 -1.66
C LEU A 197 1.63 -10.96 -0.84
N HIS A 198 2.86 -10.97 -1.35
CA HIS A 198 4.02 -10.39 -0.67
C HIS A 198 3.88 -8.88 -0.47
N GLU A 199 3.59 -8.13 -1.53
CA GLU A 199 3.47 -6.67 -1.48
C GLU A 199 2.29 -6.23 -0.60
N PHE A 200 1.15 -6.92 -0.69
CA PHE A 200 -0.01 -6.62 0.16
C PHE A 200 0.17 -7.07 1.62
N ALA A 201 0.95 -8.13 1.89
CA ALA A 201 1.33 -8.48 3.26
C ALA A 201 2.16 -7.37 3.90
N HIS A 202 3.14 -6.82 3.18
CA HIS A 202 3.88 -5.66 3.63
C HIS A 202 2.99 -4.45 3.91
N GLN A 203 1.93 -4.22 3.12
CA GLN A 203 0.96 -3.16 3.43
C GLN A 203 0.25 -3.36 4.77
N LEU A 204 -0.15 -4.60 5.09
CA LEU A 204 -0.76 -4.91 6.38
C LEU A 204 0.24 -4.77 7.53
N ASP A 205 1.48 -5.19 7.32
CA ASP A 205 2.52 -5.03 8.34
C ASP A 205 2.78 -3.55 8.61
N TYR A 206 2.84 -2.70 7.58
CA TYR A 206 3.01 -1.25 7.77
C TYR A 206 1.84 -0.60 8.51
N GLU A 207 0.62 -1.10 8.33
CA GLU A 207 -0.55 -0.62 9.08
C GLU A 207 -0.46 -0.97 10.56
N ASN A 208 0.05 -2.17 10.89
CA ASN A 208 0.28 -2.57 12.27
C ASN A 208 1.41 -1.73 12.89
N HIS A 209 2.59 -1.63 12.26
CA HIS A 209 3.73 -0.89 12.82
C HIS A 209 3.51 0.64 12.93
N ALA A 210 2.51 1.21 12.26
CA ALA A 210 2.12 2.61 12.46
C ALA A 210 1.29 2.82 13.74
N GLY A 211 0.71 1.75 14.32
CA GLY A 211 -0.05 1.75 15.57
C GLY A 211 0.81 1.52 16.82
N ASP A 212 1.89 0.77 16.68
CA ASP A 212 2.77 0.34 17.76
C ASP A 212 4.21 0.64 17.36
N GLY A 213 4.72 1.78 17.81
CA GLY A 213 6.05 2.27 17.48
C GLY A 213 7.20 1.45 18.06
N VAL A 214 7.33 0.17 17.69
CA VAL A 214 8.51 -0.67 17.94
C VAL A 214 8.66 -1.68 16.79
N PRO A 215 9.82 -1.73 16.09
CA PRO A 215 10.12 -2.79 15.14
C PRO A 215 10.57 -4.08 15.83
N ALA A 216 10.27 -5.23 15.22
CA ALA A 216 10.96 -6.50 15.47
C ALA A 216 11.77 -6.92 14.24
#